data_AF-F2SVJ9-F1
#
_entry.id   AF-F2SVJ9-F1
#
_cell.length_a   1.000
_cell.length_b   1.000
_cell.length_c   1.000
_cell.angle_alpha   90.00
_cell.angle_beta   90.00
_cell.angle_gamma   90.00
#
_symmetry.space_group_name_H-M   'P 1'
#
loop_
_entity.id
_entity.type
_entity.pdbx_description
1 polymer ?
#
loop_
_entity_poly.entity_id
_entity_poly.type
_entity_poly.pdbx_seq_one_letter_code
_entity_poly.pdbx_strand_id
1 'polypeptide(L)'
;MIYEYYQGEQSKWYPYFRILPSSFDTLMFWTDEQLLELQGSAVVGKIGKAAADDTILQKVVPLIQANPRHFPPRPNMPPLNSSDSQNALLCLAHRMGSIIMAYAFDIEKTDEVDEDTAEDGYMTDDEDEPAKGMVPLADIFNADAQRNNARLFQEEGSFVMKAIKNIHSGEEIFNDYGELPRADLLRRYGYVTDNYAQYDVVEFSLDSICKVAGLPDSEPSSTNPRLELLDNLDMLEEGYSIPRIPPNGTLKDTIPKDFLVLLRALTLPIEDLNRLKARNKAPKPEFSTSEASLLRSLVTCRQSEYPTSVQEDESILRCLEQQNGYINDSIPIRKKMAVQVRKGEKEILTQILTLLDTQDTHLVQPDQNGSTKRSMTDDEKSSKRKRQL
;
A
#
# COMPACT_ATOMS: atom_id res chain seq x y z
N MET A 1 21.36 -3.34 12.65
CA MET A 1 20.60 -3.49 13.93
C MET A 1 20.95 -4.74 14.74
N ILE A 2 20.95 -5.96 14.18
CA ILE A 2 21.25 -7.19 14.94
C ILE A 2 22.64 -7.13 15.61
N TYR A 3 23.65 -6.64 14.89
CA TYR A 3 24.99 -6.43 15.43
C TYR A 3 25.01 -5.55 16.70
N GLU A 4 24.40 -4.36 16.62
CA GLU A 4 24.29 -3.44 17.75
C GLU A 4 23.46 -4.01 18.90
N TYR A 5 22.39 -4.75 18.58
CA TYR A 5 21.65 -5.49 19.58
C TYR A 5 22.61 -6.43 20.33
N TYR A 6 23.44 -7.21 19.65
CA TYR A 6 24.36 -8.14 20.28
C TYR A 6 25.43 -7.49 21.18
N GLN A 7 25.90 -6.28 20.86
CA GLN A 7 26.90 -5.58 21.70
C GLN A 7 26.38 -5.25 23.11
N GLY A 8 25.06 -5.19 23.31
CA GLY A 8 24.47 -4.84 24.60
C GLY A 8 24.96 -3.52 25.14
N GLU A 9 25.36 -3.46 26.42
CA GLU A 9 25.77 -2.21 27.07
C GLU A 9 26.99 -1.55 26.41
N GLN A 10 27.72 -2.29 25.55
CA GLN A 10 28.82 -1.73 24.75
C GLN A 10 28.33 -0.97 23.51
N SER A 11 27.08 -1.17 23.07
CA SER A 11 26.47 -0.40 21.99
C SER A 11 26.20 1.03 22.43
N LYS A 12 26.59 2.00 21.60
CA LYS A 12 26.18 3.41 21.79
C LYS A 12 24.66 3.58 21.74
N TRP A 13 23.96 2.68 21.03
CA TRP A 13 22.51 2.68 20.88
C TRP A 13 21.80 1.80 21.91
N TYR A 14 22.51 1.24 22.91
CA TYR A 14 21.89 0.40 23.93
C TYR A 14 20.68 1.06 24.64
N PRO A 15 20.72 2.35 25.04
CA PRO A 15 19.56 3.00 25.64
C PRO A 15 18.35 3.08 24.70
N TYR A 16 18.59 3.23 23.40
CA TYR A 16 17.55 3.27 22.38
C TYR A 16 16.92 1.87 22.18
N PHE A 17 17.72 0.81 22.10
CA PHE A 17 17.20 -0.57 22.04
C PHE A 17 16.35 -0.97 23.24
N ARG A 18 16.52 -0.30 24.40
CA ARG A 18 15.72 -0.54 25.60
C ARG A 18 14.31 0.03 25.55
N ILE A 19 14.05 1.02 24.70
CA ILE A 19 12.71 1.61 24.52
C ILE A 19 11.97 1.03 23.31
N LEU A 20 12.70 0.41 22.38
CA LEU A 20 12.10 -0.24 21.21
C LEU A 20 11.21 -1.44 21.59
N PRO A 21 10.09 -1.64 20.88
CA PRO A 21 9.18 -2.75 21.15
C PRO A 21 9.86 -4.12 21.02
N SER A 22 9.38 -5.06 21.83
CA SER A 22 9.77 -6.48 21.78
C SER A 22 8.77 -7.38 21.07
N SER A 23 7.58 -6.88 20.79
CA SER A 23 6.46 -7.58 20.15
C SER A 23 5.71 -6.63 19.21
N PHE A 24 5.04 -7.18 18.20
CA PHE A 24 4.32 -6.41 17.19
C PHE A 24 3.01 -7.11 16.83
N ASP A 25 2.08 -6.32 16.30
CA ASP A 25 0.86 -6.80 15.65
C ASP A 25 0.90 -6.62 14.13
N THR A 26 2.09 -6.39 13.55
CA THR A 26 2.29 -6.49 12.10
C THR A 26 1.98 -7.92 11.63
N LEU A 27 1.51 -8.03 10.39
CA LEU A 27 1.02 -9.31 9.82
C LEU A 27 2.06 -10.44 9.82
N MET A 28 3.35 -10.10 9.88
CA MET A 28 4.46 -11.06 10.02
C MET A 28 4.31 -12.00 11.23
N PHE A 29 3.67 -11.52 12.30
CA PHE A 29 3.49 -12.24 13.58
C PHE A 29 2.10 -12.87 13.76
N TRP A 30 1.26 -12.82 12.73
CA TRP A 30 -0.05 -13.45 12.78
C TRP A 30 0.06 -14.94 12.48
N THR A 31 -0.82 -15.74 13.07
CA THR A 31 -0.97 -17.15 12.72
C THR A 31 -1.78 -17.30 11.43
N ASP A 32 -1.71 -18.46 10.78
CA ASP A 32 -2.48 -18.71 9.57
C ASP A 32 -3.98 -18.55 9.83
N GLU A 33 -4.50 -18.98 10.99
CA GLU A 33 -5.91 -18.80 11.36
C GLU A 33 -6.29 -17.32 11.52
N GLN A 34 -5.38 -16.49 12.03
CA GLN A 34 -5.61 -15.05 12.15
C GLN A 34 -5.58 -14.38 10.78
N LEU A 35 -4.68 -14.81 9.88
CA LEU A 35 -4.61 -14.31 8.51
C LEU A 35 -5.86 -14.68 7.68
N LEU A 36 -6.54 -15.79 8.00
CA LEU A 36 -7.83 -16.13 7.39
C LEU A 36 -8.94 -15.11 7.70
N GLU A 37 -8.79 -14.25 8.71
CA GLU A 37 -9.73 -13.15 8.97
C GLU A 37 -9.54 -11.95 8.01
N LEU A 38 -8.49 -11.95 7.18
CA LEU A 38 -8.23 -10.97 6.11
C LEU A 38 -8.63 -11.52 4.72
N GLN A 39 -9.52 -12.50 4.68
CA GLN A 39 -9.97 -13.12 3.43
C GLN A 39 -10.52 -12.10 2.43
N GLY A 40 -10.15 -12.28 1.16
CA GLY A 40 -10.46 -11.37 0.05
C GLY A 40 -9.52 -10.16 -0.08
N SER A 41 -8.82 -9.78 0.99
CA SER A 41 -7.83 -8.69 0.95
C SER A 41 -6.55 -9.14 0.26
N ALA A 42 -6.01 -8.29 -0.61
CA ALA A 42 -4.72 -8.53 -1.27
C ALA A 42 -3.53 -8.45 -0.29
N VAL A 43 -3.72 -7.88 0.90
CA VAL A 43 -2.64 -7.62 1.87
C VAL A 43 -1.91 -8.88 2.33
N VAL A 44 -2.61 -10.02 2.36
CA VAL A 44 -2.02 -11.31 2.78
C VAL A 44 -0.90 -11.73 1.82
N GLY A 45 -1.08 -11.50 0.52
CA GLY A 45 -0.05 -11.76 -0.49
C GLY A 45 1.20 -10.88 -0.34
N LYS A 46 1.08 -9.73 0.33
CA LYS A 46 2.15 -8.73 0.51
C LYS A 46 2.99 -8.94 1.77
N ILE A 47 2.74 -9.99 2.56
CA ILE A 47 3.47 -10.24 3.81
C ILE A 47 4.89 -10.73 3.51
N GLY A 48 5.06 -11.59 2.49
CA GLY A 48 6.37 -12.09 2.06
C GLY A 48 7.12 -12.94 3.10
N LYS A 49 6.41 -13.52 4.08
CA LYS A 49 7.03 -14.23 5.22
C LYS A 49 7.94 -15.38 4.78
N ALA A 50 7.46 -16.28 3.93
CA ALA A 50 8.25 -17.43 3.49
C ALA A 50 9.57 -17.00 2.80
N ALA A 51 9.50 -16.02 1.89
CA ALA A 51 10.69 -15.49 1.22
C ALA A 51 11.65 -14.78 2.19
N ALA A 52 11.12 -14.09 3.20
CA ALA A 52 11.92 -13.49 4.27
C ALA A 52 12.60 -14.56 5.14
N ASP A 53 11.87 -15.60 5.55
CA ASP A 53 12.39 -16.73 6.33
C ASP A 53 13.54 -17.41 5.59
N ASP A 54 13.35 -17.72 4.31
CA ASP A 54 14.37 -18.33 3.45
C ASP A 54 15.62 -17.43 3.36
N THR A 55 15.44 -16.13 3.10
CA THR A 55 16.56 -15.18 3.02
C THR A 55 17.32 -15.09 4.33
N ILE A 56 16.61 -15.01 5.46
CA ILE A 56 17.21 -14.92 6.79
C ILE A 56 17.98 -16.20 7.10
N LEU A 57 17.38 -17.38 6.89
CA LEU A 57 17.98 -18.66 7.22
C LEU A 57 19.16 -19.02 6.32
N GLN A 58 19.11 -18.66 5.03
CA GLN A 58 20.16 -19.00 4.07
C GLN A 58 21.30 -17.98 4.02
N LYS A 59 21.05 -16.70 4.36
CA LYS A 59 22.06 -15.64 4.25
C LYS A 59 22.42 -15.03 5.60
N VAL A 60 21.45 -14.52 6.34
CA VAL A 60 21.69 -13.73 7.56
C VAL A 60 22.21 -14.59 8.71
N VAL A 61 21.56 -15.72 8.97
CA VAL A 61 21.93 -16.63 10.07
C VAL A 61 23.34 -17.20 9.90
N PRO A 62 23.74 -17.75 8.73
CA PRO A 62 25.10 -18.23 8.52
C PRO A 62 26.15 -17.13 8.68
N LEU A 63 25.86 -15.91 8.23
CA LEU A 63 26.76 -14.77 8.39
C LEU A 63 27.00 -14.43 9.87
N ILE A 64 25.97 -14.44 10.70
CA ILE A 64 26.10 -14.20 12.14
C ILE A 64 26.92 -15.33 12.80
N GLN A 65 26.58 -16.59 12.49
CA GLN A 65 27.24 -17.76 13.07
C GLN A 65 28.73 -17.87 12.68
N ALA A 66 29.09 -17.46 11.47
CA ALA A 66 30.48 -17.43 11.00
C ALA A 66 31.33 -16.33 11.68
N ASN A 67 30.71 -15.36 12.34
CA ASN A 67 31.38 -14.17 12.88
C ASN A 67 31.20 -14.00 14.40
N PRO A 68 31.43 -15.04 15.24
CA PRO A 68 31.06 -15.02 16.66
C PRO A 68 31.77 -13.92 17.48
N ARG A 69 32.93 -13.43 17.01
CA ARG A 69 33.65 -12.30 17.64
C ARG A 69 32.82 -11.01 17.64
N HIS A 70 31.97 -10.82 16.64
CA HIS A 70 31.10 -9.66 16.49
C HIS A 70 29.75 -9.83 17.18
N PHE A 71 29.42 -11.04 17.67
CA PHE A 71 28.13 -11.38 18.26
C PHE A 71 28.34 -12.06 19.63
N PRO A 72 28.73 -11.29 20.66
CA PRO A 72 29.05 -11.86 21.97
C PRO A 72 27.83 -12.51 22.65
N PRO A 73 28.03 -13.48 23.58
CA PRO A 73 26.93 -14.15 24.26
C PRO A 73 25.98 -13.17 24.97
N ARG A 74 24.66 -13.43 24.91
CA ARG A 74 23.64 -12.64 25.59
C ARG A 74 22.73 -13.50 26.46
N PRO A 75 22.25 -12.99 27.62
CA PRO A 75 21.37 -13.75 28.50
C PRO A 75 20.06 -14.24 27.84
N ASN A 76 19.51 -13.44 26.91
CA ASN A 76 18.23 -13.72 26.26
C ASN A 76 18.39 -14.34 24.85
N MET A 77 19.59 -14.82 24.50
CA MET A 77 19.83 -15.51 23.24
C MET A 77 20.55 -16.84 23.52
N PRO A 78 20.19 -17.93 22.84
CA PRO A 78 20.94 -19.17 22.92
C PRO A 78 22.37 -18.99 22.36
N PRO A 79 23.33 -19.83 22.76
CA PRO A 79 24.67 -19.85 22.16
C PRO A 79 24.58 -20.02 20.64
N LEU A 80 25.40 -19.28 19.87
CA LEU A 80 25.32 -19.27 18.39
C LEU A 80 25.54 -20.64 17.74
N ASN A 81 26.21 -21.56 18.43
CA ASN A 81 26.49 -22.92 17.97
C ASN A 81 25.46 -23.97 18.45
N SER A 82 24.40 -23.56 19.16
CA SER A 82 23.36 -24.48 19.59
C SER A 82 22.32 -24.74 18.50
N SER A 83 21.57 -25.83 18.63
CA SER A 83 20.44 -26.17 17.76
C SER A 83 19.36 -25.07 17.72
N ASP A 84 19.20 -24.35 18.83
CA ASP A 84 18.10 -23.38 19.00
C ASP A 84 18.47 -22.00 18.44
N SER A 85 19.75 -21.80 18.06
CA SER A 85 20.27 -20.52 17.57
C SER A 85 19.59 -20.04 16.30
N GLN A 86 19.29 -20.94 15.37
CA GLN A 86 18.68 -20.59 14.09
C GLN A 86 17.30 -19.95 14.29
N ASN A 87 16.43 -20.61 15.06
CA ASN A 87 15.09 -20.09 15.32
C ASN A 87 15.13 -18.79 16.14
N ALA A 88 16.02 -18.68 17.13
CA ALA A 88 16.17 -17.45 17.90
C ALA A 88 16.65 -16.28 17.05
N LEU A 89 17.59 -16.52 16.12
CA LEU A 89 18.06 -15.51 15.18
C LEU A 89 17.00 -15.13 14.14
N LEU A 90 16.19 -16.08 13.68
CA LEU A 90 15.04 -15.83 12.83
C LEU A 90 14.04 -14.89 13.51
N CYS A 91 13.62 -15.21 14.75
CA CYS A 91 12.75 -14.35 15.55
C CYS A 91 13.35 -12.96 15.77
N LEU A 92 14.65 -12.87 16.06
CA LEU A 92 15.34 -11.60 16.22
C LEU A 92 15.37 -10.80 14.89
N ALA A 93 15.61 -11.46 13.77
CA ALA A 93 15.61 -10.83 12.45
C ALA A 93 14.22 -10.30 12.08
N HIS A 94 13.14 -11.06 12.32
CA HIS A 94 11.77 -10.56 12.15
C HIS A 94 11.47 -9.35 13.02
N ARG A 95 11.91 -9.37 14.28
CA ARG A 95 11.80 -8.21 15.17
C ARG A 95 12.52 -7.00 14.59
N MET A 96 13.78 -7.15 14.16
CA MET A 96 14.55 -6.03 13.60
C MET A 96 13.96 -5.53 12.28
N GLY A 97 13.52 -6.43 11.39
CA GLY A 97 12.85 -6.06 10.15
C GLY A 97 11.54 -5.31 10.39
N SER A 98 10.77 -5.72 11.40
CA SER A 98 9.52 -5.04 11.78
C SER A 98 9.78 -3.68 12.44
N ILE A 99 10.87 -3.54 13.21
CA ILE A 99 11.31 -2.23 13.71
C ILE A 99 11.67 -1.31 12.54
N ILE A 100 12.46 -1.80 11.58
CA ILE A 100 12.83 -1.00 10.40
C ILE A 100 11.58 -0.59 9.62
N MET A 101 10.67 -1.53 9.35
CA MET A 101 9.45 -1.28 8.59
C MET A 101 8.52 -0.25 9.27
N ALA A 102 8.41 -0.29 10.60
CA ALA A 102 7.44 0.52 11.34
C ALA A 102 8.01 1.82 11.93
N TYR A 103 9.33 1.94 12.09
CA TYR A 103 9.96 3.04 12.85
C TYR A 103 11.11 3.74 12.11
N ALA A 104 11.58 3.22 10.97
CA ALA A 104 12.60 3.91 10.17
C ALA A 104 11.99 5.05 9.35
N PHE A 105 12.78 6.10 9.15
CA PHE A 105 12.48 7.23 8.29
C PHE A 105 13.33 7.16 7.03
N ASP A 106 12.77 7.64 5.92
CA ASP A 106 13.53 7.88 4.70
C ASP A 106 14.44 9.10 4.91
N ILE A 107 15.72 8.93 4.61
CA ILE A 107 16.76 9.96 4.70
C ILE A 107 17.04 10.44 3.27
N GLU A 108 16.74 11.70 3.02
CA GLU A 108 17.02 12.34 1.75
C GLU A 108 18.54 12.48 1.58
N LYS A 109 19.07 12.13 0.40
CA LYS A 109 20.47 12.40 0.06
C LYS A 109 20.65 13.92 0.02
N THR A 110 21.62 14.44 0.78
CA THR A 110 22.03 15.84 0.65
C THR A 110 23.06 15.89 -0.47
N ASP A 111 22.90 16.80 -1.43
CA ASP A 111 23.74 16.91 -2.65
C ASP A 111 25.24 17.23 -2.38
N GLU A 112 25.70 17.19 -1.12
CA GLU A 112 27.02 17.66 -0.68
C GLU A 112 27.94 16.55 -0.12
N VAL A 113 27.61 15.27 -0.27
CA VAL A 113 28.53 14.20 0.16
C VAL A 113 29.47 13.84 -1.00
N ASP A 114 30.71 14.34 -0.93
CA ASP A 114 31.82 13.98 -1.82
C ASP A 114 31.87 12.45 -2.02
N GLU A 115 31.97 12.02 -3.29
CA GLU A 115 32.04 10.62 -3.75
C GLU A 115 33.15 9.77 -3.05
N ASP A 116 34.07 10.40 -2.32
CA ASP A 116 35.21 9.76 -1.66
C ASP A 116 34.90 9.14 -0.27
N THR A 117 33.68 9.25 0.26
CA THR A 117 33.29 8.61 1.55
C THR A 117 32.21 7.52 1.45
N ALA A 118 31.78 7.16 0.25
CA ALA A 118 30.73 6.19 0.00
C ALA A 118 31.21 4.71 -0.02
N GLU A 119 32.27 4.35 0.73
CA GLU A 119 32.74 2.94 0.77
C GLU A 119 31.94 2.04 1.73
N ASP A 120 31.08 2.60 2.59
CA ASP A 120 30.29 1.86 3.60
C ASP A 120 28.77 2.08 3.51
N GLY A 121 28.28 2.57 2.36
CA GLY A 121 26.84 2.61 2.07
C GLY A 121 26.38 1.25 1.59
N TYR A 122 25.47 0.58 2.33
CA TYR A 122 24.75 -0.57 1.80
C TYR A 122 23.98 -0.12 0.55
N MET A 123 24.53 -0.42 -0.63
CA MET A 123 23.85 -0.25 -1.91
C MET A 123 22.57 -1.09 -1.87
N THR A 124 21.41 -0.42 -1.86
CA THR A 124 20.17 -1.00 -2.38
C THR A 124 20.32 -1.07 -3.89
N ASP A 125 19.89 -2.17 -4.52
CA ASP A 125 19.97 -2.34 -5.99
C ASP A 125 19.11 -1.31 -6.77
N ASP A 126 18.32 -0.48 -6.07
CA ASP A 126 17.61 0.69 -6.59
C ASP A 126 18.33 1.98 -6.15
N GLU A 127 19.03 2.64 -7.09
CA GLU A 127 19.75 3.91 -6.85
C GLU A 127 18.81 5.07 -6.43
N ASP A 128 17.51 4.91 -6.68
CA ASP A 128 16.44 5.90 -6.47
C ASP A 128 15.74 5.80 -5.10
N GLU A 129 15.91 4.71 -4.34
CA GLU A 129 15.29 4.62 -3.00
C GLU A 129 16.12 5.39 -1.94
N PRO A 130 15.48 6.23 -1.11
CA PRO A 130 16.17 6.92 -0.03
C PRO A 130 16.67 5.92 1.02
N ALA A 131 17.83 6.23 1.60
CA ALA A 131 18.37 5.40 2.69
C ALA A 131 17.44 5.43 3.90
N LYS A 132 17.17 4.28 4.51
CA LYS A 132 16.35 4.21 5.73
C LYS A 132 17.19 4.36 6.99
N GLY A 133 16.78 5.22 7.90
CA GLY A 133 17.45 5.44 9.17
C GLY A 133 16.51 5.43 10.37
N MET A 134 17.01 4.89 11.47
CA MET A 134 16.33 4.98 12.76
C MET A 134 16.58 6.36 13.36
N VAL A 135 15.54 7.10 13.71
CA VAL A 135 15.65 8.44 14.32
C VAL A 135 15.11 8.38 15.75
N PRO A 136 15.98 8.12 16.76
CA PRO A 136 15.56 8.04 18.14
C PRO A 136 14.79 9.29 18.59
N LEU A 137 13.79 9.09 19.45
CA LEU A 137 12.81 10.08 19.91
C LEU A 137 11.75 10.45 18.87
N ALA A 138 12.12 10.68 17.60
CA ALA A 138 11.14 10.97 16.56
C ALA A 138 10.20 9.78 16.29
N ASP A 139 10.72 8.57 16.45
CA ASP A 139 10.02 7.30 16.27
C ASP A 139 9.15 6.87 17.47
N ILE A 140 9.13 7.65 18.56
CA ILE A 140 8.26 7.40 19.72
C ILE A 140 6.83 7.92 19.49
N PHE A 141 6.68 8.87 18.57
CA PHE A 141 5.41 9.52 18.30
C PHE A 141 4.48 8.56 17.55
N ASN A 142 3.31 8.27 18.12
CA ASN A 142 2.24 7.60 17.39
C ASN A 142 1.87 8.42 16.15
N ALA A 143 1.35 7.77 15.11
CA ALA A 143 0.87 8.47 13.92
C ALA A 143 -0.64 8.38 13.77
N ASP A 144 -1.23 9.42 13.19
CA ASP A 144 -2.66 9.44 12.89
C ASP A 144 -2.97 10.38 11.72
N ALA A 145 -3.71 9.88 10.74
CA ALA A 145 -4.10 10.61 9.54
C ALA A 145 -4.83 11.95 9.79
N GLN A 146 -5.61 12.05 10.87
CA GLN A 146 -6.41 13.25 11.17
C GLN A 146 -5.85 14.01 12.37
N ARG A 147 -5.41 13.28 13.41
CA ARG A 147 -4.91 13.85 14.66
C ARG A 147 -3.45 14.29 14.60
N ASN A 148 -2.72 14.00 13.51
CA ASN A 148 -1.34 14.50 13.34
C ASN A 148 -1.27 16.00 13.65
N ASN A 149 -0.30 16.35 14.50
CA ASN A 149 -0.07 17.70 14.96
C ASN A 149 1.43 18.03 15.05
N ALA A 150 2.31 17.07 14.74
CA ALA A 150 3.72 17.25 14.50
C ALA A 150 4.18 16.49 13.23
N ARG A 151 5.34 16.89 12.68
CA ARG A 151 5.97 16.24 11.54
C ARG A 151 7.50 16.36 11.65
N LEU A 152 8.21 15.33 11.19
CA LEU A 152 9.67 15.32 11.10
C LEU A 152 10.12 16.09 9.85
N PHE A 153 11.13 16.95 10.00
CA PHE A 153 11.79 17.66 8.92
C PHE A 153 13.27 17.30 8.93
N GLN A 154 13.84 17.01 7.76
CA GLN A 154 15.28 16.91 7.60
C GLN A 154 15.83 18.33 7.36
N GLU A 155 16.78 18.73 8.19
CA GLU A 155 17.52 19.98 8.08
C GLU A 155 19.02 19.67 7.94
N GLU A 156 19.83 20.68 7.62
CA GLU A 156 21.27 20.52 7.50
C GLU A 156 21.87 19.93 8.80
N GLY A 157 22.39 18.70 8.71
CA GLY A 157 23.02 17.99 9.81
C GLY A 157 22.08 17.50 10.92
N SER A 158 20.75 17.60 10.79
CA SER A 158 19.83 17.16 11.85
C SER A 158 18.41 16.84 11.38
N PHE A 159 17.67 16.11 12.22
CA PHE A 159 16.23 15.92 12.07
C PHE A 159 15.49 16.74 13.14
N VAL A 160 14.49 17.51 12.72
CA VAL A 160 13.74 18.42 13.58
C VAL A 160 12.25 18.08 13.54
N MET A 161 11.72 17.61 14.66
CA MET A 161 10.28 17.41 14.84
C MET A 161 9.60 18.76 15.14
N LYS A 162 8.71 19.23 14.27
CA LYS A 162 8.00 20.51 14.44
C LYS A 162 6.51 20.30 14.61
N ALA A 163 5.90 21.09 15.48
CA ALA A 163 4.45 21.17 15.56
C ALA A 163 3.89 21.84 14.29
N ILE A 164 2.84 21.25 13.72
CA ILE A 164 2.12 21.76 12.54
C ILE A 164 0.71 22.28 12.89
N LYS A 165 0.28 22.06 14.14
CA LYS A 165 -0.96 22.56 14.74
C LYS A 165 -0.67 23.04 16.16
N ASN A 166 -1.59 23.80 16.75
CA ASN A 166 -1.53 24.11 18.19
C ASN A 166 -1.71 22.81 18.99
N ILE A 167 -0.89 22.63 20.03
CA ILE A 167 -0.93 21.45 20.92
C ILE A 167 -1.14 21.96 22.34
N HIS A 168 -2.26 21.61 22.95
CA HIS A 168 -2.60 22.01 24.32
C HIS A 168 -1.94 21.09 25.35
N SER A 169 -1.76 21.60 26.57
CA SER A 169 -1.19 20.81 27.68
C SER A 169 -2.04 19.56 27.93
N GLY A 170 -1.39 18.38 27.92
CA GLY A 170 -2.04 17.10 28.12
C GLY A 170 -2.53 16.43 26.83
N GLU A 171 -2.44 17.09 25.68
CA GLU A 171 -2.67 16.45 24.38
C GLU A 171 -1.47 15.61 23.97
N GLU A 172 -1.77 14.46 23.36
CA GLU A 172 -0.77 13.61 22.73
C GLU A 172 -0.28 14.24 21.42
N ILE A 173 1.01 14.06 21.14
CA ILE A 173 1.64 14.54 19.91
C ILE A 173 1.64 13.40 18.90
N PHE A 174 1.02 13.62 17.76
CA PHE A 174 0.91 12.66 16.68
C PHE A 174 1.77 13.09 15.49
N ASN A 175 2.59 12.15 15.02
CA ASN A 175 3.25 12.22 13.73
C ASN A 175 2.27 11.84 12.60
N ASP A 176 2.76 11.83 11.37
CA ASP A 176 2.05 11.46 10.16
C ASP A 176 2.83 10.38 9.40
N TYR A 177 2.21 9.24 9.13
CA TYR A 177 2.78 8.17 8.29
C TYR A 177 2.35 8.29 6.83
N GLY A 178 1.61 9.34 6.48
CA GLY A 178 1.12 9.61 5.14
C GLY A 178 -0.23 8.96 4.83
N GLU A 179 -0.64 9.06 3.58
CA GLU A 179 -1.96 8.65 3.10
C GLU A 179 -2.01 7.13 2.83
N LEU A 180 -1.93 6.34 3.89
CA LEU A 180 -1.85 4.88 3.79
C LEU A 180 -3.22 4.20 3.89
N PRO A 181 -3.55 3.24 3.01
CA PRO A 181 -4.70 2.35 3.21
C PRO A 181 -4.58 1.60 4.54
N ARG A 182 -5.72 1.30 5.20
CA ARG A 182 -5.67 0.55 6.48
C ARG A 182 -5.03 -0.82 6.35
N ALA A 183 -5.15 -1.47 5.19
CA ALA A 183 -4.45 -2.72 4.88
C ALA A 183 -2.92 -2.57 5.03
N ASP A 184 -2.37 -1.51 4.44
CA ASP A 184 -0.93 -1.25 4.48
C ASP A 184 -0.49 -0.70 5.85
N LEU A 185 -1.33 0.08 6.52
CA LEU A 185 -1.11 0.49 7.91
C LEU A 185 -0.97 -0.71 8.84
N LEU A 186 -1.86 -1.71 8.70
CA LEU A 186 -1.82 -2.93 9.47
C LEU A 186 -0.58 -3.77 9.14
N ARG A 187 -0.27 -3.91 7.85
CA ARG A 187 0.90 -4.67 7.38
C ARG A 187 2.21 -4.10 7.92
N ARG A 188 2.37 -2.78 7.81
CA ARG A 188 3.64 -2.09 8.11
C ARG A 188 3.78 -1.72 9.57
N TYR A 189 2.70 -1.28 10.23
CA TYR A 189 2.74 -0.70 11.58
C TYR A 189 1.93 -1.47 12.63
N GLY A 190 1.14 -2.47 12.22
CA GLY A 190 0.45 -3.36 13.16
C GLY A 190 -0.77 -2.76 13.85
N TYR A 191 -1.38 -1.73 13.27
CA TYR A 191 -2.63 -1.14 13.79
C TYR A 191 -3.54 -0.66 12.65
N VAL A 192 -4.79 -0.39 12.99
CA VAL A 192 -5.74 0.34 12.12
C VAL A 192 -6.52 1.37 12.93
N THR A 193 -6.99 2.42 12.26
CA THR A 193 -7.95 3.39 12.80
C THR A 193 -8.82 3.92 11.67
N ASP A 194 -10.07 4.31 11.99
CA ASP A 194 -11.01 4.83 11.00
C ASP A 194 -10.56 6.17 10.40
N ASN A 195 -9.61 6.86 11.05
CA ASN A 195 -9.01 8.10 10.51
C ASN A 195 -8.28 7.86 9.17
N TYR A 196 -7.83 6.64 8.89
CA TYR A 196 -7.22 6.25 7.61
C TYR A 196 -8.23 5.64 6.61
N ALA A 197 -9.50 5.45 6.98
CA ALA A 197 -10.48 4.79 6.10
C ALA A 197 -10.70 5.52 4.77
N GLN A 198 -10.47 6.84 4.73
CA GLN A 198 -10.52 7.65 3.51
C GLN A 198 -9.44 7.29 2.49
N TYR A 199 -8.35 6.68 2.93
CA TYR A 199 -7.22 6.26 2.10
C TYR A 199 -7.28 4.78 1.74
N ASP A 200 -8.31 4.06 2.17
CA ASP A 200 -8.49 2.67 1.77
C ASP A 200 -8.53 2.55 0.24
N VAL A 201 -7.98 1.45 -0.25
CA VAL A 201 -8.02 1.05 -1.65
C VAL A 201 -8.56 -0.38 -1.73
N VAL A 202 -9.04 -0.76 -2.90
CA VAL A 202 -9.20 -2.18 -3.26
C VAL A 202 -8.23 -2.52 -4.37
N GLU A 203 -7.52 -3.63 -4.24
CA GLU A 203 -6.45 -4.04 -5.15
C GLU A 203 -6.84 -5.26 -5.98
N PHE A 204 -6.37 -5.33 -7.21
CA PHE A 204 -6.60 -6.41 -8.17
C PHE A 204 -5.24 -6.87 -8.70
N SER A 205 -4.90 -8.15 -8.54
CA SER A 205 -3.70 -8.71 -9.16
C SER A 205 -3.89 -8.80 -10.67
N LEU A 206 -2.79 -8.69 -11.42
CA LEU A 206 -2.80 -8.87 -12.87
C LEU A 206 -3.39 -10.23 -13.26
N ASP A 207 -3.07 -11.30 -12.52
CA ASP A 207 -3.65 -12.64 -12.70
C ASP A 207 -5.18 -12.64 -12.63
N SER A 208 -5.74 -11.99 -11.62
CA SER A 208 -7.19 -11.88 -11.43
C SER A 208 -7.82 -11.09 -12.58
N ILE A 209 -7.16 -10.01 -13.01
CA ILE A 209 -7.62 -9.18 -14.12
C ILE A 209 -7.62 -9.97 -15.42
N CYS A 210 -6.52 -10.64 -15.75
CA CYS A 210 -6.37 -11.44 -16.96
C CYS A 210 -7.39 -12.59 -17.00
N LYS A 211 -7.58 -13.28 -15.88
CA LYS A 211 -8.59 -14.34 -15.76
C LYS A 211 -10.00 -13.84 -16.07
N VAL A 212 -10.40 -12.70 -15.50
CA VAL A 212 -11.73 -12.12 -15.75
C VAL A 212 -11.86 -11.57 -17.18
N ALA A 213 -10.78 -11.05 -17.75
CA ALA A 213 -10.71 -10.63 -19.15
C ALA A 213 -10.71 -11.80 -20.15
N GLY A 214 -10.64 -13.05 -19.68
CA GLY A 214 -10.63 -14.25 -20.52
C GLY A 214 -9.29 -14.54 -21.19
N LEU A 215 -8.19 -14.01 -20.63
CA LEU A 215 -6.83 -14.35 -21.05
C LEU A 215 -6.38 -15.68 -20.40
N PRO A 216 -5.50 -16.45 -21.07
CA PRO A 216 -5.04 -17.74 -20.57
C PRO A 216 -4.11 -17.62 -19.36
N ASP A 217 -3.29 -16.57 -19.33
CA ASP A 217 -2.30 -16.28 -18.31
C ASP A 217 -2.03 -14.75 -18.26
N SER A 218 -1.20 -14.33 -17.32
CA SER A 218 -0.75 -12.96 -17.11
C SER A 218 0.61 -12.67 -17.75
N GLU A 219 1.12 -13.57 -18.60
CA GLU A 219 2.47 -13.48 -19.15
C GLU A 219 2.49 -12.56 -20.40
N PRO A 220 3.34 -11.51 -20.40
CA PRO A 220 3.60 -10.69 -21.57
C PRO A 220 4.23 -11.53 -22.67
N SER A 221 3.47 -11.81 -23.72
CA SER A 221 3.90 -12.75 -24.76
C SER A 221 3.20 -12.48 -26.08
N SER A 222 3.70 -13.09 -27.15
CA SER A 222 3.06 -13.03 -28.48
C SER A 222 1.62 -13.57 -28.48
N THR A 223 1.27 -14.44 -27.52
CA THR A 223 -0.09 -14.96 -27.33
C THR A 223 -1.00 -13.97 -26.59
N ASN A 224 -0.42 -13.04 -25.84
CA ASN A 224 -1.12 -11.95 -25.15
C ASN A 224 -0.61 -10.58 -25.64
N PRO A 225 -0.91 -10.17 -26.90
CA PRO A 225 -0.37 -8.96 -27.51
C PRO A 225 -0.76 -7.67 -26.76
N ARG A 226 -1.77 -7.74 -25.88
CA ARG A 226 -2.23 -6.65 -25.01
C ARG A 226 -1.27 -6.41 -23.86
N LEU A 227 -0.86 -7.48 -23.19
CA LEU A 227 0.11 -7.43 -22.09
C LEU A 227 1.50 -7.12 -22.64
N GLU A 228 1.89 -7.79 -23.73
CA GLU A 228 3.15 -7.54 -24.44
C GLU A 228 3.32 -6.06 -24.85
N LEU A 229 2.25 -5.39 -25.28
CA LEU A 229 2.32 -3.95 -25.60
C LEU A 229 2.65 -3.10 -24.37
N LEU A 230 1.99 -3.35 -23.25
CA LEU A 230 2.16 -2.54 -22.04
C LEU A 230 3.49 -2.82 -21.35
N ASP A 231 3.92 -4.07 -21.36
CA ASP A 231 5.22 -4.52 -20.85
C ASP A 231 6.38 -3.86 -21.62
N ASN A 232 6.34 -3.87 -22.95
CA ASN A 232 7.33 -3.17 -23.79
C ASN A 232 7.35 -1.64 -23.60
N LEU A 233 6.33 -1.06 -22.97
CA LEU A 233 6.24 0.36 -22.65
C LEU A 233 6.58 0.66 -21.19
N ASP A 234 6.97 -0.36 -20.41
CA ASP A 234 7.20 -0.28 -18.96
C ASP A 234 5.97 0.28 -18.22
N MET A 235 4.78 -0.15 -18.66
CA MET A 235 3.47 0.30 -18.12
C MET A 235 2.64 -0.85 -17.54
N LEU A 236 3.17 -2.07 -17.51
CA LEU A 236 2.47 -3.24 -16.98
C LEU A 236 2.89 -3.49 -15.54
N GLU A 237 1.94 -3.33 -14.62
CA GLU A 237 2.12 -3.61 -13.20
C GLU A 237 1.61 -5.01 -12.83
N GLU A 238 2.17 -5.61 -11.77
CA GLU A 238 1.69 -6.88 -11.19
C GLU A 238 0.32 -6.75 -10.49
N GLY A 239 -0.07 -5.52 -10.12
CA GLY A 239 -1.34 -5.25 -9.46
C GLY A 239 -1.78 -3.80 -9.60
N TYR A 240 -3.10 -3.60 -9.57
CA TYR A 240 -3.74 -2.30 -9.76
C TYR A 240 -4.70 -2.04 -8.61
N SER A 241 -4.92 -0.78 -8.25
CA SER A 241 -5.83 -0.44 -7.16
C SER A 241 -6.84 0.63 -7.55
N ILE A 242 -7.96 0.64 -6.85
CA ILE A 242 -8.94 1.73 -6.91
C ILE A 242 -9.10 2.30 -5.50
N PRO A 243 -8.77 3.58 -5.27
CA PRO A 243 -8.96 4.22 -3.98
C PRO A 243 -10.44 4.43 -3.69
N ARG A 244 -10.76 4.68 -2.41
CA ARG A 244 -12.12 5.04 -2.00
C ARG A 244 -12.59 6.28 -2.77
N ILE A 245 -13.81 6.20 -3.29
CA ILE A 245 -14.41 7.29 -4.05
C ILE A 245 -14.85 8.39 -3.07
N PRO A 246 -14.41 9.65 -3.25
CA PRO A 246 -14.85 10.75 -2.40
C PRO A 246 -16.37 10.99 -2.53
N PRO A 247 -17.05 11.53 -1.51
CA PRO A 247 -18.52 11.72 -1.52
C PRO A 247 -19.10 12.49 -2.73
N ASN A 248 -18.29 13.36 -3.36
CA ASN A 248 -18.66 14.12 -4.56
C ASN A 248 -17.79 13.77 -5.78
N GLY A 249 -17.03 12.67 -5.70
CA GLY A 249 -16.16 12.20 -6.78
C GLY A 249 -16.93 11.41 -7.83
N THR A 250 -16.34 11.28 -9.03
CA THR A 250 -16.84 10.36 -10.06
C THR A 250 -15.97 9.11 -10.10
N LEU A 251 -16.55 7.97 -10.51
CA LEU A 251 -15.80 6.73 -10.68
C LEU A 251 -14.64 6.92 -11.67
N LYS A 252 -14.89 7.61 -12.79
CA LYS A 252 -13.89 7.84 -13.84
C LYS A 252 -12.67 8.60 -13.31
N ASP A 253 -12.88 9.61 -12.48
CA ASP A 253 -11.79 10.44 -11.95
C ASP A 253 -11.03 9.75 -10.80
N THR A 254 -11.62 8.69 -10.23
CA THR A 254 -11.04 7.94 -9.11
C THR A 254 -10.14 6.80 -9.58
N ILE A 255 -10.41 6.20 -10.75
CA ILE A 255 -9.60 5.09 -11.28
C ILE A 255 -8.22 5.64 -11.70
N PRO A 256 -7.11 5.08 -11.18
CA PRO A 256 -5.77 5.44 -11.62
C PRO A 256 -5.55 5.28 -13.13
N LYS A 257 -4.72 6.16 -13.72
CA LYS A 257 -4.57 6.26 -15.18
C LYS A 257 -3.93 5.02 -15.80
N ASP A 258 -2.91 4.49 -15.14
CA ASP A 258 -2.29 3.19 -15.40
C ASP A 258 -3.34 2.07 -15.47
N PHE A 259 -4.26 2.01 -14.50
CA PHE A 259 -5.32 1.00 -14.52
C PHE A 259 -6.31 1.22 -15.67
N LEU A 260 -6.66 2.47 -15.98
CA LEU A 260 -7.47 2.79 -17.17
C LEU A 260 -6.78 2.37 -18.47
N VAL A 261 -5.46 2.54 -18.56
CA VAL A 261 -4.66 2.09 -19.72
C VAL A 261 -4.73 0.58 -19.87
N LEU A 262 -4.58 -0.19 -18.78
CA LEU A 262 -4.73 -1.64 -18.81
C LEU A 262 -6.15 -2.05 -19.23
N LEU A 263 -7.18 -1.53 -18.57
CA LEU A 263 -8.58 -1.85 -18.91
C LEU A 263 -8.86 -1.58 -20.38
N ARG A 264 -8.36 -0.47 -20.92
CA ARG A 264 -8.45 -0.14 -22.36
C ARG A 264 -7.71 -1.12 -23.24
N ALA A 265 -6.47 -1.48 -22.91
CA ALA A 265 -5.72 -2.46 -23.68
C ALA A 265 -6.47 -3.81 -23.75
N LEU A 266 -7.12 -4.20 -22.64
CA LEU A 266 -7.91 -5.42 -22.52
C LEU A 266 -9.19 -5.39 -23.35
N THR A 267 -9.88 -4.25 -23.42
CA THR A 267 -11.17 -4.11 -24.11
C THR A 267 -11.07 -3.69 -25.57
N LEU A 268 -9.91 -3.20 -26.02
CA LEU A 268 -9.74 -2.72 -27.40
C LEU A 268 -9.86 -3.86 -28.44
N PRO A 269 -10.44 -3.56 -29.62
CA PRO A 269 -10.34 -4.43 -30.78
C PRO A 269 -8.88 -4.67 -31.17
N ILE A 270 -8.58 -5.89 -31.63
CA ILE A 270 -7.20 -6.28 -31.98
C ILE A 270 -6.59 -5.41 -33.08
N GLU A 271 -7.41 -4.89 -34.00
CA GLU A 271 -6.96 -4.02 -35.08
C GLU A 271 -6.42 -2.68 -34.56
N ASP A 272 -7.11 -2.08 -33.59
CA ASP A 272 -6.69 -0.82 -32.98
C ASP A 272 -5.48 -1.02 -32.06
N LEU A 273 -5.43 -2.16 -31.36
CA LEU A 273 -4.23 -2.58 -30.61
C LEU A 273 -3.01 -2.72 -31.52
N ASN A 274 -3.16 -3.36 -32.69
CA ASN A 274 -2.07 -3.50 -33.66
C ASN A 274 -1.59 -2.15 -34.20
N ARG A 275 -2.51 -1.19 -34.41
CA ARG A 275 -2.14 0.19 -34.80
C ARG A 275 -1.36 0.91 -33.69
N LEU A 276 -1.72 0.68 -32.43
CA LEU A 276 -1.00 1.22 -31.28
C LEU A 276 0.38 0.60 -31.13
N LYS A 277 0.47 -0.73 -31.24
CA LYS A 277 1.75 -1.48 -31.24
C LYS A 277 2.68 -1.01 -32.35
N ALA A 278 2.17 -0.85 -33.58
CA ALA A 278 2.97 -0.34 -34.70
C ALA A 278 3.50 1.10 -34.50
N ARG A 279 2.86 1.89 -33.62
CA ARG A 279 3.26 3.26 -33.28
C ARG A 279 4.04 3.36 -31.98
N ASN A 280 4.25 2.23 -31.29
CA ASN A 280 4.80 2.16 -29.94
C ASN A 280 4.11 3.12 -28.96
N LYS A 281 2.76 3.05 -28.88
CA LYS A 281 1.95 3.92 -28.03
C LYS A 281 0.96 3.14 -27.19
N ALA A 282 0.79 3.56 -25.94
CA ALA A 282 -0.26 3.07 -25.08
C ALA A 282 -1.66 3.60 -25.51
N PRO A 283 -2.73 2.87 -25.18
CA PRO A 283 -4.09 3.41 -25.19
C PRO A 283 -4.19 4.70 -24.36
N LYS A 284 -5.10 5.60 -24.74
CA LYS A 284 -5.41 6.76 -23.90
C LYS A 284 -6.22 6.31 -22.67
N PRO A 285 -6.00 6.93 -21.48
CA PRO A 285 -6.75 6.62 -20.26
C PRO A 285 -8.17 7.21 -20.35
N GLU A 286 -9.03 6.51 -21.09
CA GLU A 286 -10.43 6.86 -21.25
C GLU A 286 -11.30 5.80 -20.58
N PHE A 287 -12.50 6.17 -20.13
CA PHE A 287 -13.42 5.24 -19.49
C PHE A 287 -14.76 5.25 -20.25
N SER A 288 -15.14 4.11 -20.83
CA SER A 288 -16.37 3.93 -21.60
C SER A 288 -17.07 2.62 -21.23
N THR A 289 -18.13 2.27 -21.95
CA THR A 289 -18.99 1.11 -21.67
C THR A 289 -18.21 -0.21 -21.63
N SER A 290 -17.21 -0.41 -22.49
CA SER A 290 -16.43 -1.65 -22.50
C SER A 290 -15.57 -1.80 -21.25
N GLU A 291 -14.89 -0.74 -20.81
CA GLU A 291 -14.07 -0.75 -19.58
C GLU A 291 -14.97 -0.85 -18.34
N ALA A 292 -16.12 -0.18 -18.35
CA ALA A 292 -17.13 -0.30 -17.30
C ALA A 292 -17.64 -1.74 -17.16
N SER A 293 -17.90 -2.43 -18.28
CA SER A 293 -18.33 -3.84 -18.27
C SER A 293 -17.25 -4.77 -17.72
N LEU A 294 -15.99 -4.58 -18.11
CA LEU A 294 -14.87 -5.38 -17.59
C LEU A 294 -14.68 -5.10 -16.09
N LEU A 295 -14.68 -3.82 -15.69
CA LEU A 295 -14.54 -3.41 -14.30
C LEU A 295 -15.67 -3.98 -13.44
N ARG A 296 -16.92 -3.99 -13.93
CA ARG A 296 -18.05 -4.62 -13.23
C ARG A 296 -17.78 -6.09 -12.94
N SER A 297 -17.29 -6.84 -13.93
CA SER A 297 -16.95 -8.26 -13.76
C SER A 297 -15.79 -8.44 -12.75
N LEU A 298 -14.78 -7.58 -12.79
CA LEU A 298 -13.64 -7.61 -11.85
C LEU A 298 -14.10 -7.38 -10.40
N VAL A 299 -14.87 -6.31 -10.19
CA VAL A 299 -15.39 -5.93 -8.88
C VAL A 299 -16.33 -7.00 -8.33
N THR A 300 -17.17 -7.59 -9.19
CA THR A 300 -18.07 -8.70 -8.79
C THR A 300 -17.28 -9.95 -8.42
N CYS A 301 -16.26 -10.32 -9.20
CA CYS A 301 -15.37 -11.43 -8.88
C CYS A 301 -14.69 -11.19 -7.53
N ARG A 302 -14.08 -10.03 -7.33
CA ARG A 302 -13.41 -9.68 -6.07
C ARG A 302 -14.39 -9.65 -4.89
N GLN A 303 -15.59 -9.11 -5.06
CA GLN A 303 -16.61 -9.12 -4.00
C GLN A 303 -16.99 -10.53 -3.57
N SER A 304 -16.99 -11.51 -4.48
CA SER A 304 -17.29 -12.92 -4.17
C SER A 304 -16.22 -13.65 -3.37
N GLU A 305 -15.01 -13.09 -3.29
CA GLU A 305 -13.91 -13.64 -2.48
C GLU A 305 -14.09 -13.34 -0.98
N TYR A 306 -14.99 -12.41 -0.62
CA TYR A 306 -15.35 -12.14 0.76
C TYR A 306 -16.58 -12.96 1.17
N PRO A 307 -16.48 -13.84 2.18
CA PRO A 307 -17.60 -14.67 2.63
C PRO A 307 -18.62 -13.91 3.48
N THR A 308 -18.31 -12.67 3.90
CA THR A 308 -19.22 -11.81 4.67
C THR A 308 -19.53 -10.52 3.93
N SER A 309 -20.72 -10.00 4.14
CA SER A 309 -21.17 -8.67 3.72
C SER A 309 -20.63 -7.54 4.61
N VAL A 310 -20.82 -6.30 4.18
CA VAL A 310 -20.51 -5.10 4.99
C VAL A 310 -21.32 -5.10 6.28
N GLN A 311 -22.60 -5.44 6.23
CA GLN A 311 -23.52 -5.43 7.38
C GLN A 311 -23.17 -6.51 8.42
N GLU A 312 -22.73 -7.69 7.96
CA GLU A 312 -22.22 -8.74 8.84
C GLU A 312 -20.94 -8.30 9.55
N ASP A 313 -19.99 -7.68 8.82
CA ASP A 313 -18.77 -7.17 9.42
C ASP A 313 -19.03 -6.04 10.42
N GLU A 314 -19.99 -5.14 10.16
CA GLU A 314 -20.44 -4.17 11.17
C GLU A 314 -20.97 -4.85 12.43
N SER A 315 -21.72 -5.93 12.27
CA SER A 315 -22.27 -6.69 13.39
C SER A 315 -21.15 -7.37 14.19
N ILE A 316 -20.14 -7.92 13.50
CA ILE A 316 -18.93 -8.48 14.13
C ILE A 316 -18.19 -7.41 14.93
N LEU A 317 -17.97 -6.22 14.36
CA LEU A 317 -17.28 -5.13 15.05
C LEU A 317 -18.04 -4.69 16.30
N ARG A 318 -19.37 -4.52 16.22
CA ARG A 318 -20.21 -4.19 17.39
C ARG A 318 -20.10 -5.25 18.49
N CYS A 319 -20.10 -6.53 18.13
CA CYS A 319 -19.93 -7.62 19.09
C CYS A 319 -18.55 -7.59 19.76
N LEU A 320 -17.47 -7.36 18.99
CA LEU A 320 -16.11 -7.27 19.51
C LEU A 320 -15.94 -6.07 20.45
N GLU A 321 -16.56 -4.93 20.14
CA GLU A 321 -16.52 -3.74 21.00
C GLU A 321 -17.20 -3.94 22.35
N GLN A 322 -18.30 -4.70 22.38
CA GLN A 322 -18.99 -5.05 23.63
C GLN A 322 -18.17 -6.02 24.50
N GLN A 323 -17.33 -6.85 23.87
CA GLN A 323 -16.45 -7.79 24.57
C GLN A 323 -15.14 -7.15 25.06
N ASN A 324 -14.70 -6.07 24.43
CA ASN A 324 -13.41 -5.43 24.67
C ASN A 324 -13.26 -4.70 26.03
N GLY A 325 -14.30 -4.71 26.88
CA GLY A 325 -14.24 -4.10 28.21
C GLY A 325 -13.27 -4.77 29.20
N TYR A 326 -12.72 -5.96 28.90
CA TYR A 326 -12.06 -6.77 29.94
C TYR A 326 -10.79 -7.55 29.57
N ILE A 327 -10.30 -7.59 28.31
CA ILE A 327 -9.16 -8.46 27.98
C ILE A 327 -8.19 -7.82 26.97
N ASN A 328 -6.93 -7.63 27.39
CA ASN A 328 -5.76 -7.40 26.53
C ASN A 328 -5.37 -8.70 25.79
N ASP A 329 -6.31 -9.32 25.08
CA ASP A 329 -6.04 -10.51 24.27
C ASP A 329 -5.74 -10.08 22.83
N SER A 330 -4.60 -10.52 22.32
CA SER A 330 -4.17 -10.28 20.93
C SER A 330 -5.17 -10.81 19.90
N ILE A 331 -5.92 -11.88 20.22
CA ILE A 331 -6.85 -12.52 19.29
C ILE A 331 -8.03 -11.60 18.91
N PRO A 332 -8.86 -11.10 19.85
CA PRO A 332 -9.97 -10.20 19.52
C PRO A 332 -9.48 -8.88 18.91
N ILE A 333 -8.30 -8.39 19.31
CA ILE A 333 -7.69 -7.18 18.75
C ILE A 333 -7.35 -7.39 17.27
N ARG A 334 -6.59 -8.44 16.93
CA ARG A 334 -6.25 -8.78 15.53
C ARG A 334 -7.48 -9.04 14.69
N LYS A 335 -8.46 -9.76 15.22
CA LYS A 335 -9.74 -9.97 14.54
C LYS A 335 -10.46 -8.65 14.26
N LYS A 336 -10.50 -7.72 15.21
CA LYS A 336 -11.09 -6.38 15.00
C LYS A 336 -10.38 -5.65 13.86
N MET A 337 -9.06 -5.64 13.85
CA MET A 337 -8.27 -4.98 12.81
C MET A 337 -8.53 -5.58 11.43
N ALA A 338 -8.56 -6.91 11.33
CA ALA A 338 -8.85 -7.63 10.09
C ALA A 338 -10.24 -7.31 9.53
N VAL A 339 -11.25 -7.30 10.41
CA VAL A 339 -12.64 -6.97 10.04
C VAL A 339 -12.75 -5.52 9.56
N GLN A 340 -12.04 -4.57 10.19
CA GLN A 340 -12.02 -3.18 9.73
C GLN A 340 -11.43 -3.02 8.32
N VAL A 341 -10.33 -3.72 8.02
CA VAL A 341 -9.70 -3.73 6.69
C VAL A 341 -10.67 -4.27 5.64
N ARG A 342 -11.13 -5.52 5.79
CA ARG A 342 -11.98 -6.17 4.78
C ARG A 342 -13.34 -5.47 4.62
N LYS A 343 -13.87 -4.86 5.69
CA LYS A 343 -15.08 -4.02 5.62
C LYS A 343 -14.82 -2.80 4.72
N GLY A 344 -13.70 -2.09 4.93
CA GLY A 344 -13.34 -0.92 4.13
C GLY A 344 -13.23 -1.24 2.63
N GLU A 345 -12.56 -2.33 2.30
CA GLU A 345 -12.43 -2.82 0.92
C GLU A 345 -13.81 -3.14 0.31
N LYS A 346 -14.69 -3.82 1.05
CA LYS A 346 -16.07 -4.12 0.60
C LYS A 346 -16.95 -2.90 0.40
N GLU A 347 -16.77 -1.86 1.21
CA GLU A 347 -17.46 -0.58 1.02
C GLU A 347 -17.06 0.06 -0.31
N ILE A 348 -15.77 -0.02 -0.70
CA ILE A 348 -15.29 0.49 -2.00
C ILE A 348 -15.88 -0.32 -3.15
N LEU A 349 -15.85 -1.66 -3.06
CA LEU A 349 -16.45 -2.54 -4.08
C LEU A 349 -17.94 -2.22 -4.28
N THR A 350 -18.69 -2.05 -3.19
CA THR A 350 -20.11 -1.67 -3.22
C THR A 350 -20.33 -0.29 -3.86
N GLN A 351 -19.47 0.70 -3.55
CA GLN A 351 -19.54 2.03 -4.17
C GLN A 351 -19.32 1.95 -5.68
N ILE A 352 -18.32 1.19 -6.14
CA ILE A 352 -18.02 1.04 -7.56
C ILE A 352 -19.22 0.43 -8.30
N LEU A 353 -19.80 -0.68 -7.79
CA LEU A 353 -20.96 -1.31 -8.41
C LEU A 353 -22.17 -0.35 -8.49
N THR A 354 -22.43 0.38 -7.41
CA THR A 354 -23.53 1.37 -7.37
C THR A 354 -23.34 2.45 -8.44
N LEU A 355 -22.12 2.98 -8.59
CA LEU A 355 -21.84 4.00 -9.60
C LEU A 355 -21.94 3.46 -11.03
N LEU A 356 -21.51 2.22 -11.27
CA LEU A 356 -21.68 1.57 -12.57
C LEU A 356 -23.17 1.40 -12.91
N ASP A 357 -24.02 1.02 -11.94
CA ASP A 357 -25.48 0.89 -12.14
C ASP A 357 -26.15 2.24 -12.46
N THR A 358 -25.71 3.32 -11.82
CA THR A 358 -26.23 4.67 -12.10
C THR A 358 -25.84 5.17 -13.49
N GLN A 359 -24.65 4.83 -13.99
CA GLN A 359 -24.24 5.20 -15.35
C GLN A 359 -25.04 4.47 -16.42
N ASP A 360 -25.36 3.19 -16.21
CA ASP A 360 -26.18 2.40 -17.12
C ASP A 360 -27.62 2.97 -17.21
N THR A 361 -28.18 3.44 -16.09
CA THR A 361 -29.53 4.04 -16.07
C THR A 361 -29.62 5.41 -16.75
N HIS A 362 -28.54 6.22 -16.72
CA HIS A 362 -28.47 7.48 -17.46
C HIS A 362 -28.29 7.29 -18.97
N LEU A 363 -27.70 6.17 -19.42
CA LEU A 363 -27.57 5.84 -20.84
C LEU A 363 -28.85 5.23 -21.46
N VAL A 364 -29.75 4.71 -20.63
CA VAL A 364 -31.01 4.07 -21.07
C VAL A 364 -32.19 5.06 -21.16
N GLN A 365 -32.07 6.28 -20.64
CA GLN A 365 -33.06 7.34 -20.92
C GLN A 365 -32.74 7.99 -22.28
N PRO A 366 -33.59 7.83 -23.31
CA PRO A 366 -33.37 8.50 -24.58
C PRO A 366 -33.52 10.01 -24.38
N ASP A 367 -32.55 10.78 -24.87
CA ASP A 367 -32.62 12.22 -25.05
C ASP A 367 -33.90 12.60 -25.80
N GLN A 368 -34.96 12.92 -25.06
CA GLN A 368 -36.10 13.68 -25.58
C GLN A 368 -35.70 15.15 -25.64
N ASN A 369 -34.75 15.49 -26.50
CA ASN A 369 -34.57 16.85 -26.98
C ASN A 369 -34.03 16.83 -28.41
N GLY A 370 -34.89 16.37 -29.32
CA GLY A 370 -34.76 16.71 -30.73
C GLY A 370 -34.89 18.22 -30.88
N SER A 371 -33.79 18.90 -31.20
CA SER A 371 -33.81 20.23 -31.80
C SER A 371 -33.13 20.19 -33.16
N THR A 372 -34.02 20.07 -34.15
CA THR A 372 -33.93 20.50 -35.56
C THR A 372 -32.69 21.31 -35.98
N LYS A 373 -31.97 20.73 -36.95
CA LYS A 373 -31.14 21.43 -37.94
C LYS A 373 -31.83 22.71 -38.45
N ARG A 374 -31.15 23.85 -38.33
CA ARG A 374 -31.23 24.94 -39.32
C ARG A 374 -29.82 25.34 -39.75
N SER A 375 -29.58 25.16 -41.04
CA SER A 375 -28.49 25.77 -41.81
C SER A 375 -28.87 27.22 -42.13
N MET A 376 -27.93 28.16 -41.96
CA MET A 376 -27.78 29.41 -42.74
C MET A 376 -26.49 30.10 -42.26
N THR A 377 -25.41 30.00 -43.03
CA THR A 377 -24.87 30.99 -44.00
C THR A 377 -24.12 32.15 -43.36
N ASP A 378 -22.88 32.31 -43.84
CA ASP A 378 -21.96 33.42 -43.62
C ASP A 378 -22.62 34.79 -43.63
N ASP A 379 -22.22 35.65 -42.69
CA ASP A 379 -21.94 37.04 -43.01
C ASP A 379 -20.92 37.63 -42.01
N GLU A 380 -19.87 38.21 -42.57
CA GLU A 380 -18.84 38.98 -41.88
C GLU A 380 -19.44 40.17 -41.13
N LYS A 381 -18.95 40.45 -39.91
CA LYS A 381 -18.42 41.79 -39.58
C LYS A 381 -17.68 41.84 -38.24
N SER A 382 -16.55 42.55 -38.33
CA SER A 382 -15.63 42.99 -37.30
C SER A 382 -16.26 43.61 -36.04
N SER A 383 -15.67 43.34 -34.86
CA SER A 383 -15.49 44.35 -33.82
C SER A 383 -14.45 43.91 -32.78
N LYS A 384 -13.44 44.77 -32.59
CA LYS A 384 -12.33 44.66 -31.63
C LYS A 384 -12.77 44.97 -30.19
N ARG A 385 -11.87 44.62 -29.25
CA ARG A 385 -11.69 45.08 -27.84
C ARG A 385 -12.53 44.31 -26.79
N LYS A 386 -12.04 44.00 -25.59
CA LYS A 386 -10.81 44.39 -24.86
C LYS A 386 -10.61 43.38 -23.70
N ARG A 387 -9.36 43.06 -23.40
CA ARG A 387 -8.88 42.51 -22.12
C ARG A 387 -8.90 43.59 -21.04
N GLN A 388 -9.34 43.23 -19.84
CA GLN A 388 -9.02 43.77 -18.49
C GLN A 388 -9.89 42.95 -17.52
N LEU A 389 -9.43 42.40 -16.40
CA LEU A 389 -8.20 42.53 -15.62
C LEU A 389 -7.97 41.19 -14.91
#